data_AF-A0A4Q9GXD5-F1
#
_entry.id   AF-A0A4Q9GXD5-F1
#
_cell.length_a   1.000
_cell.length_b   1.000
_cell.length_c   1.000
_cell.angle_alpha   90.00
_cell.angle_beta   90.00
_cell.angle_gamma   90.00
#
_symmetry.space_group_name_H-M   'P 1'
#
loop_
_entity.id
_entity.type
_entity.pdbx_description
1 polymer ?
#
loop_
_entity_poly.entity_id
_entity_poly.type
_entity_poly.pdbx_seq_one_letter_code
_entity_poly.pdbx_strand_id
1 'polypeptide(L)'
;MHRILMASVLVGMVGLAQAQSPSGYTTTELTLPSGTTGCVQPRVNARGDVLAECGYKKTVKRVGGIGDNPGGLLFNLFRSTTVSTTFLRPVLWKAGQRTTPQTLPDAVVPTTSADSVRVVGFNALGEVLLRHQVSSAAGVSLWRNGAWQALNLGASGFFSGSSVVLNDQGALAFPVLDAAGNTAVLVRERSGQELRTAPFLRSDGYTQPLSDLGFNNLGQVAMGLLRPSSGCCPTGCVSTTGCYSEPLVSQWWNGSAWRALPMLAAGNAFLPVALNDHGLAVGHASVRDASGATLMHVWDGATYQRLGVGSGTVTGINRAGTVVGTQNGLVTYKGVSTSGAFVWRQGTLTALQQLVSIGSGQALLNAPGLNDAGQIAATAADPLRTAGRLYLFTPR
;
A
#
# COMPACT_ATOMS: atom_id res chain seq x y z
N MET A 1 66.75 33.83 4.50
CA MET A 1 66.12 34.53 5.65
C MET A 1 65.22 35.62 5.05
N HIS A 2 63.91 35.78 5.27
CA HIS A 2 62.90 35.17 6.12
C HIS A 2 61.53 35.35 5.39
N ARG A 3 60.60 34.40 5.56
CA ARG A 3 59.20 34.46 5.11
C ARG A 3 58.42 35.52 5.89
N ILE A 4 57.45 36.19 5.27
CA ILE A 4 56.18 36.57 5.93
C ILE A 4 55.02 36.33 4.95
N LEU A 5 54.07 35.51 5.41
CA LEU A 5 52.77 35.22 4.79
C LEU A 5 51.86 36.45 4.87
N MET A 6 51.03 36.67 3.83
CA MET A 6 49.68 37.18 4.05
C MET A 6 48.68 36.35 3.23
N ALA A 7 47.92 35.55 3.97
CA ALA A 7 46.70 34.92 3.52
C ALA A 7 45.58 35.97 3.57
N SER A 8 44.87 36.17 2.45
CA SER A 8 43.58 36.84 2.47
C SER A 8 42.48 35.77 2.37
N VAL A 9 41.65 35.77 3.41
CA VAL A 9 40.52 34.89 3.63
C VAL A 9 39.41 35.28 2.67
N LEU A 10 39.10 34.40 1.71
CA LEU A 10 37.87 34.47 0.94
C LEU A 10 36.75 33.84 1.79
N VAL A 11 35.92 34.66 2.42
CA VAL A 11 34.69 34.19 3.06
C VAL A 11 33.70 33.87 1.94
N GLY A 12 33.71 32.61 1.50
CA GLY A 12 32.65 32.07 0.66
C GLY A 12 31.38 31.93 1.49
N MET A 13 30.36 32.73 1.18
CA MET A 13 28.99 32.37 1.53
C MET A 13 28.68 31.07 0.78
N VAL A 14 28.67 29.95 1.50
CA VAL A 14 28.04 28.72 1.04
C VAL A 14 26.54 28.97 1.06
N GLY A 15 26.02 29.56 -0.01
CA GLY A 15 24.61 29.45 -0.33
C GLY A 15 24.33 27.97 -0.56
N LEU A 16 23.38 27.41 0.21
CA LEU A 16 22.76 26.13 -0.09
C LEU A 16 22.16 26.24 -1.51
N ALA A 17 22.92 25.79 -2.50
CA ALA A 17 22.41 25.59 -3.83
C ALA A 17 21.37 24.47 -3.75
N GLN A 18 20.10 24.83 -3.66
CA GLN A 18 19.02 23.93 -4.04
C GLN A 18 19.24 23.63 -5.53
N ALA A 19 19.82 22.46 -5.83
CA ALA A 19 19.84 21.97 -7.19
C ALA A 19 18.39 21.86 -7.67
N GLN A 20 17.98 22.76 -8.56
CA GLN A 20 16.68 22.71 -9.21
C GLN A 20 16.64 21.45 -10.06
N SER A 21 16.09 20.37 -9.51
CA SER A 21 15.76 19.21 -10.33
C SER A 21 14.69 19.64 -11.36
N PRO A 22 14.88 19.38 -12.67
CA PRO A 22 13.90 19.71 -13.72
C PRO A 22 12.61 18.88 -13.64
N SER A 23 12.50 18.00 -12.65
CA SER A 23 11.61 16.85 -12.67
C SER A 23 10.23 17.06 -12.02
N GLY A 24 9.89 18.26 -11.57
CA GLY A 24 8.58 18.56 -11.01
C GLY A 24 8.27 17.91 -9.65
N TYR A 25 9.25 17.33 -8.96
CA TYR A 25 9.09 16.79 -7.60
C TYR A 25 10.14 17.35 -6.62
N THR A 26 9.77 17.37 -5.34
CA THR A 26 10.67 17.52 -4.20
C THR A 26 10.75 16.22 -3.43
N THR A 27 11.93 15.89 -2.91
CA THR A 27 12.19 14.64 -2.18
C THR A 27 12.48 14.95 -0.73
N THR A 28 11.81 14.25 0.18
CA THR A 28 12.15 14.23 1.60
C THR A 28 12.55 12.80 1.98
N GLU A 29 13.80 12.61 2.40
CA GLU A 29 14.23 11.36 3.04
C GLU A 29 13.64 11.31 4.44
N LEU A 30 13.00 10.19 4.79
CA LEU A 30 12.40 9.99 6.10
C LEU A 30 13.39 9.27 7.01
N THR A 31 13.84 9.94 8.08
CA THR A 31 14.84 9.38 8.98
C THR A 31 14.19 8.39 9.95
N LEU A 32 14.56 7.12 9.86
CA LEU A 32 14.05 6.07 10.75
C LEU A 32 14.82 6.09 12.08
N PRO A 33 14.19 5.75 13.23
CA PRO A 33 14.86 5.58 14.51
C PRO A 33 16.02 4.56 14.44
N SER A 34 17.09 4.80 15.20
CA SER A 34 18.24 3.89 15.25
C SER A 34 17.85 2.48 15.73
N GLY A 35 18.26 1.44 14.99
CA GLY A 35 17.93 0.03 15.30
C GLY A 35 16.70 -0.52 14.55
N THR A 36 16.03 0.34 13.78
CA THR A 36 14.97 -0.07 12.86
C THR A 36 15.59 -0.74 11.63
N THR A 37 15.10 -1.93 11.26
CA THR A 37 15.55 -2.64 10.06
C THR A 37 14.36 -3.19 9.28
N GLY A 38 14.44 -3.12 7.95
CA GLY A 38 13.45 -3.77 7.08
C GLY A 38 12.08 -3.09 7.09
N CYS A 39 12.04 -1.76 6.98
CA CYS A 39 10.76 -1.08 6.77
C CYS A 39 10.18 -1.46 5.40
N VAL A 40 8.91 -1.86 5.39
CA VAL A 40 8.19 -2.30 4.19
C VAL A 40 6.83 -1.60 4.11
N GLN A 41 6.33 -1.49 2.88
CA GLN A 41 4.96 -1.05 2.57
C GLN A 41 4.53 0.35 3.08
N PRO A 42 5.33 1.42 2.93
CA PRO A 42 4.87 2.76 3.28
C PRO A 42 3.63 3.22 2.49
N ARG A 43 2.61 3.73 3.17
CA ARG A 43 1.47 4.45 2.55
C ARG A 43 1.57 5.97 2.77
N VAL A 44 0.69 6.73 2.15
CA VAL A 44 0.54 8.18 2.38
C VAL A 44 -0.95 8.55 2.25
N ASN A 45 -1.51 9.33 3.19
CA ASN A 45 -2.92 9.78 3.11
C ASN A 45 -3.06 11.11 2.37
N ALA A 46 -4.30 11.55 2.11
CA ALA A 46 -4.61 12.83 1.45
C ALA A 46 -3.99 14.08 2.11
N ARG A 47 -3.61 14.03 3.41
CA ARG A 47 -2.94 15.13 4.11
C ARG A 47 -1.42 15.13 3.91
N GLY A 48 -0.85 14.07 3.35
CA GLY A 48 0.59 13.88 3.21
C GLY A 48 1.24 13.23 4.42
N ASP A 49 0.45 12.73 5.36
CA ASP A 49 0.97 11.91 6.45
C ASP A 49 1.43 10.56 5.86
N VAL A 50 2.66 10.14 6.16
CA VAL A 50 3.23 8.88 5.65
C VAL A 50 2.83 7.72 6.58
N LEU A 51 3.28 6.51 6.25
CA LEU A 51 2.64 5.21 6.41
C LEU A 51 3.42 3.91 6.66
N ALA A 52 4.57 3.82 7.35
CA ALA A 52 5.49 2.66 7.17
C ALA A 52 5.41 1.55 8.23
N GLU A 53 5.47 0.27 7.82
CA GLU A 53 5.69 -0.87 8.73
C GLU A 53 7.18 -1.14 8.90
N CYS A 54 7.67 -1.26 10.14
CA CYS A 54 9.09 -1.47 10.38
C CYS A 54 9.38 -2.56 11.43
N GLY A 55 10.40 -3.37 11.16
CA GLY A 55 10.92 -4.37 12.09
C GLY A 55 11.99 -3.81 13.04
N TYR A 56 12.05 -4.35 14.27
CA TYR A 56 13.08 -4.02 15.26
C TYR A 56 13.82 -5.27 15.73
N LYS A 57 15.15 -5.19 15.85
CA LYS A 57 15.93 -6.15 16.65
C LYS A 57 16.04 -5.63 18.08
N LYS A 58 15.49 -6.37 19.05
CA LYS A 58 15.52 -5.99 20.47
C LYS A 58 16.92 -6.29 21.06
N THR A 59 17.76 -5.26 21.20
CA THR A 59 18.85 -5.26 22.18
C THR A 59 18.62 -4.08 23.11
N VAL A 60 18.14 -4.33 24.33
CA VAL A 60 17.90 -3.27 25.30
C VAL A 60 19.26 -2.81 25.83
N LYS A 61 19.79 -1.73 25.27
CA LYS A 61 20.75 -0.85 25.94
C LYS A 61 20.10 0.52 26.08
N ARG A 62 20.01 1.00 27.32
CA ARG A 62 19.59 2.36 27.64
C ARG A 62 20.69 3.28 27.09
N VAL A 63 20.44 3.94 25.97
CA VAL A 63 21.35 4.94 25.38
C VAL A 63 20.75 6.32 25.63
N GLY A 64 21.53 7.15 26.33
CA GLY A 64 21.25 8.56 26.58
C GLY A 64 21.26 9.39 25.29
N GLY A 65 20.68 10.58 25.40
CA GLY A 65 20.14 11.35 24.28
C GLY A 65 21.08 11.66 23.12
N ILE A 66 20.51 11.72 21.91
CA ILE A 66 21.14 12.22 20.68
C ILE A 66 20.05 12.79 19.74
N GLY A 67 20.20 14.08 19.40
CA GLY A 67 20.23 14.61 18.02
C GLY A 67 18.94 14.83 17.22
N ASP A 68 18.69 16.09 16.87
CA ASP A 68 17.69 16.59 15.91
C ASP A 68 17.84 15.96 14.50
N ASN A 69 16.75 15.38 13.92
CA ASN A 69 16.51 15.20 12.47
C ASN A 69 15.12 14.55 12.15
N PRO A 70 14.57 14.71 10.92
CA PRO A 70 13.12 14.82 10.68
C PRO A 70 12.43 13.65 9.93
N GLY A 71 11.11 13.56 10.14
CA GLY A 71 10.08 13.19 9.16
C GLY A 71 9.81 11.70 8.93
N GLY A 72 8.53 11.30 9.05
CA GLY A 72 8.00 10.01 8.61
C GLY A 72 7.11 9.36 9.67
N LEU A 73 5.97 8.79 9.26
CA LEU A 73 5.26 7.88 10.13
C LEU A 73 5.92 6.51 10.05
N LEU A 74 6.28 6.01 11.22
CA LEU A 74 6.65 4.63 11.43
C LEU A 74 5.65 3.99 12.37
N PHE A 75 5.18 2.81 12.00
CA PHE A 75 4.75 1.82 12.95
C PHE A 75 5.93 0.97 13.35
N ASN A 76 6.21 0.94 14.64
CA ASN A 76 7.08 -0.06 15.20
C ASN A 76 6.24 -1.25 15.65
N LEU A 77 6.46 -2.39 15.00
CA LEU A 77 5.99 -3.68 15.45
C LEU A 77 6.96 -4.20 16.50
N PHE A 78 6.57 -4.12 17.77
CA PHE A 78 7.33 -4.73 18.85
C PHE A 78 6.79 -6.12 19.15
N ARG A 79 7.52 -7.15 18.76
CA ARG A 79 7.34 -8.48 19.33
C ARG A 79 8.23 -8.59 20.57
N SER A 80 7.63 -8.64 21.76
CA SER A 80 8.41 -8.92 22.97
C SER A 80 8.76 -10.41 22.99
N THR A 81 10.04 -10.75 23.19
CA THR A 81 10.48 -12.14 23.41
C THR A 81 10.22 -12.64 24.83
N THR A 82 9.83 -11.73 25.73
CA THR A 82 9.72 -11.99 27.18
C THR A 82 8.26 -12.08 27.63
N VAL A 83 7.32 -11.66 26.79
CA VAL A 83 5.87 -11.68 27.05
C VAL A 83 5.21 -11.99 25.70
N SER A 84 4.24 -12.90 25.64
CA SER A 84 3.55 -13.30 24.39
C SER A 84 2.85 -12.14 23.65
N THR A 85 2.82 -10.94 24.22
CA THR A 85 2.14 -9.78 23.69
C THR A 85 2.98 -9.00 22.67
N THR A 86 2.44 -8.87 21.46
CA THR A 86 2.91 -7.94 20.44
C THR A 86 2.32 -6.56 20.75
N PHE A 87 3.19 -5.57 20.97
CA PHE A 87 2.76 -4.18 21.13
C PHE A 87 2.98 -3.43 19.82
N LEU A 88 1.94 -2.72 19.40
CA LEU A 88 2.04 -1.74 18.33
C LEU A 88 2.04 -0.37 18.97
N ARG A 89 3.10 0.40 18.73
CA ARG A 89 3.11 1.84 19.05
C ARG A 89 3.00 2.61 17.75
N PRO A 90 1.80 3.11 17.43
CA PRO A 90 1.64 3.94 16.25
C PRO A 90 2.16 5.35 16.57
N VAL A 91 2.91 5.94 15.65
CA VAL A 91 3.53 7.25 15.84
C VAL A 91 3.07 8.17 14.71
N LEU A 92 2.27 9.18 15.03
CA LEU A 92 1.70 10.08 14.05
C LEU A 92 2.54 11.35 13.90
N TRP A 93 2.85 11.71 12.65
CA TRP A 93 3.40 13.01 12.30
C TRP A 93 2.41 13.70 11.37
N LYS A 94 1.88 14.85 11.80
CA LYS A 94 0.93 15.64 11.01
C LYS A 94 1.69 16.50 10.00
N ALA A 95 1.17 16.61 8.79
CA ALA A 95 1.63 17.61 7.82
C ALA A 95 1.82 18.99 8.49
N GLY A 96 3.00 19.59 8.32
CA GLY A 96 3.38 20.87 8.91
C GLY A 96 4.03 20.82 10.31
N GLN A 97 3.99 19.68 11.03
CA GLN A 97 4.71 19.53 12.31
C GLN A 97 6.09 18.91 12.09
N ARG A 98 7.15 19.68 12.37
CA ARG A 98 8.53 19.34 11.97
C ARG A 98 9.39 18.65 13.04
N THR A 99 9.02 18.67 14.33
CA THR A 99 10.02 18.43 15.40
C THR A 99 9.68 17.36 16.44
N THR A 100 8.42 16.91 16.58
CA THR A 100 8.10 15.91 17.61
C THR A 100 6.97 14.99 17.16
N PRO A 101 7.22 13.67 17.08
CA PRO A 101 6.14 12.72 16.85
C PRO A 101 5.11 12.82 17.96
N GLN A 102 3.82 12.77 17.60
CA GLN A 102 2.81 12.44 18.58
C GLN A 102 2.82 10.92 18.75
N THR A 103 3.45 10.43 19.82
CA THR A 103 3.26 9.05 20.25
C THR A 103 1.79 8.87 20.56
N LEU A 104 1.12 7.99 19.81
CA LEU A 104 -0.23 7.59 20.18
C LEU A 104 -0.14 6.81 21.51
N PRO A 105 -1.15 6.94 22.38
CA PRO A 105 -1.17 6.19 23.64
C PRO A 105 -0.96 4.70 23.36
N ASP A 106 -0.33 4.00 24.31
CA ASP A 106 -0.10 2.55 24.28
C ASP A 106 -1.44 1.83 24.20
N ALA A 107 -1.97 1.72 23.00
CA ALA A 107 -3.23 1.07 22.73
C ALA A 107 -2.87 -0.37 22.38
N VAL A 108 -3.04 -1.25 23.37
CA VAL A 108 -2.91 -2.70 23.21
C VAL A 108 -3.85 -3.11 22.07
N VAL A 109 -3.28 -3.57 20.95
CA VAL A 109 -4.10 -4.25 19.95
C VAL A 109 -4.75 -5.43 20.66
N PRO A 110 -6.07 -5.60 20.58
CA PRO A 110 -6.82 -6.53 21.43
C PRO A 110 -6.46 -8.02 21.29
N THR A 111 -5.38 -8.37 20.60
CA THR A 111 -4.91 -9.74 20.44
C THR A 111 -3.57 -9.94 21.14
N THR A 112 -3.57 -10.76 22.18
CA THR A 112 -2.37 -11.08 22.97
C THR A 112 -1.45 -12.10 22.30
N SER A 113 -1.72 -12.55 21.07
CA SER A 113 -0.97 -13.65 20.42
C SER A 113 -0.96 -13.61 18.87
N ALA A 114 -1.01 -12.44 18.24
CA ALA A 114 -0.96 -12.38 16.78
C ALA A 114 0.42 -12.79 16.22
N ASP A 115 0.41 -13.74 15.29
CA ASP A 115 1.56 -14.20 14.50
C ASP A 115 2.03 -13.14 13.51
N SER A 116 1.10 -12.35 12.97
CA SER A 116 1.43 -11.21 12.12
C SER A 116 0.44 -10.07 12.29
N VAL A 117 0.91 -8.84 12.15
CA VAL A 117 0.07 -7.64 12.05
C VAL A 117 0.59 -6.80 10.90
N ARG A 118 -0.32 -6.32 10.06
CA ARG A 118 -0.04 -5.53 8.86
C ARG A 118 -1.02 -4.37 8.76
N VAL A 119 -0.55 -3.25 8.28
CA VAL A 119 -1.35 -2.10 7.92
C VAL A 119 -1.88 -2.29 6.51
N VAL A 120 -3.20 -2.39 6.38
CA VAL A 120 -3.85 -2.65 5.10
C VAL A 120 -4.41 -1.36 4.49
N GLY A 121 -4.73 -0.34 5.30
CA GLY A 121 -5.27 0.93 4.81
C GLY A 121 -5.02 2.10 5.74
N PHE A 122 -5.02 3.30 5.17
CA PHE A 122 -4.89 4.57 5.89
C PHE A 122 -5.56 5.67 5.08
N ASN A 123 -6.29 6.57 5.74
CA ASN A 123 -7.18 7.50 5.05
C ASN A 123 -6.93 8.98 5.43
N ALA A 124 -7.59 9.89 4.72
CA ALA A 124 -7.49 11.33 4.95
C ALA A 124 -7.83 11.75 6.40
N LEU A 125 -8.74 11.03 7.07
CA LEU A 125 -9.11 11.28 8.47
C LEU A 125 -8.01 10.85 9.46
N GLY A 126 -6.96 10.21 8.96
CA GLY A 126 -5.88 9.64 9.77
C GLY A 126 -6.23 8.29 10.38
N GLU A 127 -7.34 7.67 9.97
CA GLU A 127 -7.74 6.38 10.49
C GLU A 127 -6.85 5.29 9.89
N VAL A 128 -6.43 4.33 10.73
CA VAL A 128 -5.51 3.25 10.33
C VAL A 128 -6.25 1.94 10.39
N LEU A 129 -6.24 1.19 9.30
CA LEU A 129 -6.78 -0.15 9.24
C LEU A 129 -5.65 -1.17 9.35
N LEU A 130 -5.70 -1.99 10.40
CA LEU A 130 -4.79 -3.09 10.62
C LEU A 130 -5.49 -4.42 10.37
N ARG A 131 -4.76 -5.32 9.71
CA ARG A 131 -5.02 -6.74 9.73
C ARG A 131 -4.09 -7.38 10.76
N HIS A 132 -4.61 -8.28 11.56
CA HIS A 132 -3.80 -9.16 12.40
C HIS A 132 -4.21 -10.61 12.18
N GLN A 133 -3.27 -11.53 12.31
CA GLN A 133 -3.52 -12.96 12.21
C GLN A 133 -3.02 -13.62 13.48
N VAL A 134 -3.89 -14.38 14.14
CA VAL A 134 -3.59 -15.20 15.32
C VAL A 134 -3.86 -16.63 14.90
N SER A 135 -2.81 -17.43 14.62
CA SER A 135 -2.95 -18.77 14.07
C SER A 135 -3.77 -18.77 12.75
N SER A 136 -4.87 -19.51 12.71
CA SER A 136 -5.82 -19.55 11.59
C SER A 136 -6.86 -18.42 11.60
N ALA A 137 -6.98 -17.67 12.70
CA ALA A 137 -7.94 -16.58 12.82
C ALA A 137 -7.34 -15.27 12.28
N ALA A 138 -7.96 -14.69 11.26
CA ALA A 138 -7.69 -13.33 10.82
C ALA A 138 -8.66 -12.38 11.52
N GLY A 139 -8.13 -11.27 12.05
CA GLY A 139 -8.92 -10.18 12.59
C GLY A 139 -8.51 -8.85 11.99
N VAL A 140 -9.38 -7.86 12.11
CA VAL A 140 -9.15 -6.51 11.61
C VAL A 140 -9.42 -5.53 12.75
N SER A 141 -8.54 -4.53 12.88
CA SER A 141 -8.68 -3.46 13.85
C SER A 141 -8.60 -2.12 13.15
N LEU A 142 -9.46 -1.20 13.55
CA LEU A 142 -9.48 0.17 13.06
C LEU A 142 -9.03 1.11 14.18
N TRP A 143 -7.99 1.89 13.94
CA TRP A 143 -7.65 3.01 14.79
C TRP A 143 -8.47 4.22 14.37
N ARG A 144 -9.27 4.73 15.30
CA ARG A 144 -10.12 5.90 15.08
C ARG A 144 -10.28 6.65 16.39
N ASN A 145 -10.23 7.98 16.32
CA ASN A 145 -10.42 8.87 17.48
C ASN A 145 -9.53 8.50 18.70
N GLY A 146 -8.29 8.10 18.45
CA GLY A 146 -7.33 7.77 19.51
C GLY A 146 -7.44 6.36 20.09
N ALA A 147 -8.38 5.51 19.64
CA ALA A 147 -8.57 4.16 20.16
C ALA A 147 -8.58 3.11 19.05
N TRP A 148 -8.14 1.89 19.38
CA TRP A 148 -8.35 0.71 18.54
C TRP A 148 -9.75 0.16 18.74
N GLN A 149 -10.44 -0.07 17.63
CA GLN A 149 -11.73 -0.73 17.58
C GLN A 149 -11.52 -2.07 16.87
N ALA A 150 -11.79 -3.18 17.55
CA ALA A 150 -11.86 -4.48 16.91
C ALA A 150 -13.08 -4.48 15.97
N LEU A 151 -12.84 -4.74 14.69
CA LEU A 151 -13.93 -4.91 13.74
C LEU A 151 -14.38 -6.38 13.81
N ASN A 152 -15.54 -6.62 14.42
CA ASN A 152 -16.14 -7.93 14.38
C ASN A 152 -16.75 -8.13 12.98
N LEU A 153 -16.00 -8.81 12.10
CA LEU A 153 -16.41 -9.09 10.72
C LEU A 153 -17.22 -10.39 10.58
N GLY A 154 -17.64 -10.99 11.70
CA GLY A 154 -18.37 -12.28 11.74
C GLY A 154 -17.43 -13.47 11.97
N ALA A 155 -17.93 -14.47 12.70
CA ALA A 155 -17.11 -15.48 13.38
C ALA A 155 -16.70 -16.72 12.55
N SER A 156 -17.03 -16.83 11.26
CA SER A 156 -16.99 -18.16 10.60
C SER A 156 -16.47 -18.22 9.16
N GLY A 157 -15.86 -17.17 8.62
CA GLY A 157 -15.41 -17.16 7.22
C GLY A 157 -13.91 -17.07 7.07
N PHE A 158 -13.33 -17.90 6.21
CA PHE A 158 -11.96 -17.76 5.69
C PHE A 158 -11.80 -16.41 5.00
N PHE A 159 -11.50 -15.36 5.76
CA PHE A 159 -11.07 -14.11 5.18
C PHE A 159 -9.61 -14.26 4.78
N SER A 160 -9.36 -14.26 3.47
CA SER A 160 -8.16 -13.65 2.95
C SER A 160 -8.22 -12.19 3.42
N GLY A 161 -7.68 -11.88 4.61
CA GLY A 161 -7.74 -10.54 5.23
C GLY A 161 -7.08 -9.43 4.39
N SER A 162 -6.58 -9.78 3.21
CA SER A 162 -6.10 -8.88 2.16
C SER A 162 -7.21 -7.98 1.58
N SER A 163 -8.48 -8.38 1.67
CA SER A 163 -9.58 -7.74 0.92
C SER A 163 -10.37 -6.68 1.71
N VAL A 164 -9.84 -6.17 2.83
CA VAL A 164 -10.48 -5.07 3.58
C VAL A 164 -9.83 -3.76 3.20
N VAL A 165 -10.64 -2.80 2.79
CA VAL A 165 -10.20 -1.47 2.41
C VAL A 165 -10.96 -0.39 3.15
N LEU A 166 -10.34 0.78 3.24
CA LEU A 166 -10.81 1.97 3.95
C LEU A 166 -10.72 3.16 2.98
N ASN A 167 -11.82 3.90 2.80
CA ASN A 167 -11.79 5.15 2.01
C ASN A 167 -11.54 6.40 2.89
N ASP A 168 -11.40 7.56 2.25
CA ASP A 168 -11.15 8.85 2.93
C ASP A 168 -12.34 9.39 3.72
N GLN A 169 -13.51 8.79 3.57
CA GLN A 169 -14.69 9.09 4.40
C GLN A 169 -14.78 8.19 5.64
N GLY A 170 -13.86 7.24 5.80
CA GLY A 170 -13.88 6.30 6.92
C GLY A 170 -14.88 5.16 6.76
N ALA A 171 -15.41 4.97 5.54
CA ALA A 171 -16.18 3.78 5.20
C ALA A 171 -15.24 2.60 4.93
N LEU A 172 -15.72 1.41 5.23
CA LEU A 172 -15.01 0.15 5.07
C LEU A 172 -15.72 -0.69 4.02
N ALA A 173 -14.97 -1.36 3.16
CA ALA A 173 -15.49 -2.40 2.29
C ALA A 173 -14.72 -3.70 2.54
N PHE A 174 -15.44 -4.80 2.71
CA PHE A 174 -14.86 -6.12 2.94
C PHE A 174 -15.81 -7.22 2.46
N PRO A 175 -15.27 -8.36 2.01
CA PRO A 175 -16.10 -9.53 1.76
C PRO A 175 -16.65 -10.07 3.08
N VAL A 176 -17.85 -10.64 3.04
CA VAL A 176 -18.46 -11.48 4.08
C VAL A 176 -19.02 -12.75 3.46
N LEU A 177 -19.23 -13.77 4.28
CA LEU A 177 -20.01 -14.94 3.92
C LEU A 177 -21.35 -14.86 4.66
N ASP A 178 -22.45 -15.07 3.94
CA ASP A 178 -23.75 -15.25 4.58
C ASP A 178 -23.87 -16.64 5.24
N ALA A 179 -24.97 -16.89 5.94
CA ALA A 179 -25.22 -18.18 6.60
C ALA A 179 -25.28 -19.37 5.63
N ALA A 180 -25.50 -19.14 4.34
CA ALA A 180 -25.51 -20.15 3.29
C ALA A 180 -24.13 -20.31 2.61
N GLY A 181 -23.10 -19.59 3.08
CA GLY A 181 -21.76 -19.60 2.51
C GLY A 181 -21.62 -18.81 1.22
N ASN A 182 -22.61 -17.98 0.85
CA ASN A 182 -22.47 -17.09 -0.28
C ASN A 182 -21.59 -15.91 0.11
N THR A 183 -20.63 -15.60 -0.74
CA THR A 183 -19.86 -14.37 -0.58
C THR A 183 -20.78 -13.17 -0.84
N ALA A 184 -20.60 -12.10 -0.09
CA ALA A 184 -21.13 -10.77 -0.35
C ALA A 184 -20.03 -9.75 -0.05
N VAL A 185 -20.10 -8.54 -0.59
CA VAL A 185 -19.29 -7.43 -0.06
C VAL A 185 -20.19 -6.58 0.82
N LEU A 186 -19.75 -6.37 2.06
CA LEU A 186 -20.32 -5.39 2.94
C LEU A 186 -19.57 -4.09 2.79
N VAL A 187 -20.34 -3.03 2.57
CA VAL A 187 -19.88 -1.66 2.76
C VAL A 187 -20.49 -1.14 4.06
N ARG A 188 -19.63 -0.78 5.02
CA ARG A 188 -20.05 -0.19 6.30
C ARG A 188 -19.61 1.27 6.34
N GLU A 189 -20.57 2.15 6.58
CA GLU A 189 -20.29 3.57 6.75
C GLU A 189 -19.59 3.88 8.07
N ARG A 190 -19.05 5.11 8.16
CA ARG A 190 -18.43 5.60 9.39
C ARG A 190 -19.37 5.60 10.59
N SER A 191 -20.67 5.84 10.35
CA SER A 191 -21.74 5.80 11.36
C SER A 191 -21.94 4.42 12.00
N GLY A 192 -21.31 3.37 11.45
CA GLY A 192 -21.56 1.98 11.82
C GLY A 192 -22.81 1.40 11.14
N GLN A 193 -23.58 2.24 10.44
CA GLN A 193 -24.68 1.78 9.62
C GLN A 193 -24.13 0.89 8.52
N GLU A 194 -24.61 -0.35 8.49
CA GLU A 194 -24.42 -1.22 7.34
C GLU A 194 -25.16 -0.58 6.18
N LEU A 195 -24.41 -0.09 5.21
CA LEU A 195 -25.02 0.56 4.08
C LEU A 195 -25.66 -0.48 3.18
N ARG A 196 -24.86 -1.49 2.80
CA ARG A 196 -25.15 -2.31 1.63
C ARG A 196 -24.48 -3.68 1.75
N THR A 197 -25.30 -4.71 1.54
CA THR A 197 -24.89 -6.05 1.16
C THR A 197 -25.01 -6.15 -0.36
N ALA A 198 -23.91 -6.46 -1.02
CA ALA A 198 -23.95 -6.87 -2.42
C ALA A 198 -24.12 -8.38 -2.50
N PRO A 199 -25.29 -8.91 -2.88
CA PRO A 199 -25.43 -10.34 -3.07
C PRO A 199 -24.58 -10.77 -4.26
N PHE A 200 -23.63 -11.70 -4.05
CA PHE A 200 -23.00 -12.36 -5.21
C PHE A 200 -23.89 -13.50 -5.70
N LEU A 201 -23.87 -13.66 -7.03
CA LEU A 201 -24.46 -14.81 -7.71
C LEU A 201 -23.76 -16.09 -7.24
N ARG A 202 -24.53 -16.95 -6.56
CA ARG A 202 -24.19 -18.35 -6.33
C ARG A 202 -24.27 -19.06 -7.69
N SER A 203 -23.15 -19.36 -8.34
CA SER A 203 -23.19 -20.25 -9.51
C SER A 203 -22.95 -21.73 -9.16
N ASP A 204 -22.31 -22.05 -8.03
CA ASP A 204 -21.83 -23.45 -7.80
C ASP A 204 -21.31 -23.76 -6.39
N GLY A 205 -21.35 -22.83 -5.43
CA GLY A 205 -20.95 -23.09 -4.05
C GLY A 205 -19.46 -22.93 -3.73
N TYR A 206 -18.66 -22.29 -4.60
CA TYR A 206 -17.22 -22.12 -4.38
C TYR A 206 -16.64 -20.75 -4.78
N THR A 207 -17.41 -19.66 -4.70
CA THR A 207 -16.85 -18.31 -4.97
C THR A 207 -16.01 -17.81 -3.78
N GLN A 208 -14.68 -17.93 -3.89
CA GLN A 208 -13.79 -17.21 -2.98
C GLN A 208 -13.60 -15.76 -3.44
N PRO A 209 -13.82 -14.76 -2.57
CA PRO A 209 -13.46 -13.38 -2.87
C PRO A 209 -11.95 -13.30 -3.09
N LEU A 210 -11.53 -12.67 -4.18
CA LEU A 210 -10.12 -12.39 -4.40
C LEU A 210 -9.55 -11.42 -3.37
N SER A 211 -8.23 -11.42 -3.29
CA SER A 211 -7.43 -10.54 -2.45
C SER A 211 -7.54 -9.06 -2.80
N ASP A 212 -8.12 -8.71 -3.96
CA ASP A 212 -7.99 -7.38 -4.55
C ASP A 212 -9.36 -6.71 -4.68
N LEU A 213 -9.50 -5.59 -3.97
CA LEU A 213 -10.72 -4.79 -3.89
C LEU A 213 -10.34 -3.31 -4.00
N GLY A 214 -10.90 -2.61 -4.98
CA GLY A 214 -10.82 -1.15 -5.08
C GLY A 214 -12.05 -0.51 -4.45
N PHE A 215 -11.87 0.58 -3.70
CA PHE A 215 -12.95 1.32 -3.06
C PHE A 215 -12.64 2.81 -3.04
N ASN A 216 -13.62 3.64 -3.41
CA ASN A 216 -13.45 5.09 -3.50
C ASN A 216 -14.35 5.86 -2.52
N ASN A 217 -14.25 7.19 -2.52
CA ASN A 217 -15.00 8.06 -1.62
C ASN A 217 -16.46 8.25 -2.05
N LEU A 218 -16.84 7.77 -3.23
CA LEU A 218 -18.23 7.73 -3.68
C LEU A 218 -18.95 6.44 -3.25
N GLY A 219 -18.29 5.57 -2.49
CA GLY A 219 -18.84 4.28 -2.08
C GLY A 219 -18.88 3.25 -3.21
N GLN A 220 -18.18 3.51 -4.32
CA GLN A 220 -18.06 2.57 -5.43
C GLN A 220 -17.03 1.50 -5.09
N VAL A 221 -17.30 0.27 -5.50
CA VAL A 221 -16.44 -0.89 -5.25
C VAL A 221 -16.10 -1.55 -6.57
N ALA A 222 -14.84 -1.92 -6.76
CA ALA A 222 -14.40 -2.79 -7.84
C ALA A 222 -13.77 -4.05 -7.24
N MET A 223 -14.14 -5.24 -7.70
CA MET A 223 -13.53 -6.48 -7.22
C MET A 223 -13.35 -7.48 -8.36
N GLY A 224 -12.37 -8.38 -8.20
CA GLY A 224 -12.29 -9.60 -8.99
C GLY A 224 -12.97 -10.78 -8.28
N LEU A 225 -13.63 -11.66 -9.03
CA LEU A 225 -14.21 -12.91 -8.51
C LEU A 225 -13.60 -14.10 -9.24
N LEU A 226 -13.03 -15.04 -8.48
CA LEU A 226 -12.56 -16.33 -9.01
C LEU A 226 -13.73 -17.29 -9.08
N ARG A 227 -13.94 -17.87 -10.26
CA ARG A 227 -14.67 -19.13 -10.37
C ARG A 227 -13.65 -20.27 -10.33
N PRO A 228 -13.71 -21.15 -9.33
CA PRO A 228 -12.93 -22.37 -9.39
C PRO A 228 -13.47 -23.22 -10.53
N SER A 229 -12.57 -23.86 -11.27
CA SER A 229 -12.99 -24.83 -12.27
C SER A 229 -13.64 -26.04 -11.59
N SER A 230 -14.79 -26.47 -12.12
CA SER A 230 -15.50 -27.66 -11.63
C SER A 230 -14.55 -28.86 -11.60
N GLY A 231 -14.25 -29.37 -10.40
CA GLY A 231 -13.37 -30.52 -10.19
C GLY A 231 -12.03 -30.23 -9.50
N CYS A 232 -11.72 -28.96 -9.20
CA CYS A 232 -10.38 -28.60 -8.72
C CYS A 232 -10.11 -28.62 -7.21
N CYS A 233 -11.04 -29.03 -6.34
CA CYS A 233 -10.76 -29.70 -5.04
C CYS A 233 -12.03 -29.79 -4.19
N PRO A 234 -12.56 -30.99 -3.88
CA PRO A 234 -13.71 -31.14 -2.99
C PRO A 234 -13.42 -30.72 -1.53
N THR A 235 -12.16 -30.78 -1.08
CA THR A 235 -11.77 -30.44 0.30
C THR A 235 -10.25 -30.23 0.43
N GLY A 236 -9.80 -29.03 0.83
CA GLY A 236 -8.50 -28.85 1.51
C GLY A 236 -7.28 -28.34 0.72
N CYS A 237 -7.42 -27.88 -0.53
CA CYS A 237 -6.27 -27.41 -1.31
C CYS A 237 -6.01 -25.91 -1.11
N VAL A 238 -4.83 -25.58 -0.56
CA VAL A 238 -4.34 -24.20 -0.32
C VAL A 238 -3.43 -23.70 -1.46
N SER A 239 -3.26 -24.50 -2.53
CA SER A 239 -2.41 -24.14 -3.67
C SER A 239 -3.21 -23.35 -4.72
N THR A 240 -2.88 -22.08 -4.89
CA THR A 240 -3.52 -21.11 -5.79
C THR A 240 -3.10 -21.22 -7.26
N THR A 241 -2.25 -22.18 -7.63
CA THR A 241 -1.58 -22.18 -8.94
C THR A 241 -2.02 -23.39 -9.75
N GLY A 242 -3.09 -23.25 -10.55
CA GLY A 242 -3.47 -24.25 -11.57
C GLY A 242 -4.97 -24.59 -11.72
N CYS A 243 -5.86 -23.98 -10.93
CA CYS A 243 -7.26 -24.45 -10.80
C CYS A 243 -8.33 -23.43 -11.23
N TYR A 244 -7.97 -22.46 -12.06
CA TYR A 244 -8.89 -21.44 -12.56
C TYR A 244 -8.94 -21.54 -14.09
N SER A 245 -9.78 -22.42 -14.62
CA SER A 245 -9.98 -22.55 -16.07
C SER A 245 -11.10 -21.67 -16.62
N GLU A 246 -11.87 -21.01 -15.75
CA GLU A 246 -12.96 -20.14 -16.17
C GLU A 246 -12.61 -18.66 -16.02
N PRO A 247 -13.20 -17.82 -16.88
CA PRO A 247 -13.02 -16.38 -16.82
C PRO A 247 -13.47 -15.85 -15.47
N LEU A 248 -12.51 -15.33 -14.72
CA LEU A 248 -12.71 -14.43 -13.59
C LEU A 248 -13.67 -13.30 -14.00
N VAL A 249 -14.67 -13.01 -13.17
CA VAL A 249 -15.59 -11.90 -13.41
C VAL A 249 -15.17 -10.77 -12.50
N SER A 250 -14.84 -9.62 -13.08
CA SER A 250 -14.67 -8.41 -12.31
C SER A 250 -15.99 -7.68 -12.25
N GLN A 251 -16.36 -7.18 -11.07
CA GLN A 251 -17.60 -6.45 -10.87
C GLN A 251 -17.29 -5.04 -10.39
N TRP A 252 -18.10 -4.09 -10.85
CA TRP A 252 -18.04 -2.69 -10.44
C TRP A 252 -19.41 -2.24 -9.97
N TRP A 253 -19.45 -1.70 -8.76
CA TRP A 253 -20.62 -1.03 -8.19
C TRP A 253 -20.48 0.47 -8.38
N ASN A 254 -21.42 1.09 -9.09
CA ASN A 254 -21.39 2.52 -9.39
C ASN A 254 -22.22 3.39 -8.42
N GLY A 255 -22.86 2.80 -7.41
CA GLY A 255 -23.79 3.47 -6.49
C GLY A 255 -25.25 3.04 -6.65
N SER A 256 -25.63 2.52 -7.83
CA SER A 256 -27.00 2.09 -8.12
C SER A 256 -27.12 0.64 -8.61
N ALA A 257 -26.11 0.12 -9.32
CA ALA A 257 -26.14 -1.24 -9.85
C ALA A 257 -24.74 -1.87 -9.91
N TRP A 258 -24.70 -3.19 -9.79
CA TRP A 258 -23.52 -3.98 -10.10
C TRP A 258 -23.43 -4.17 -11.61
N ARG A 259 -22.26 -3.89 -12.16
CA ARG A 259 -21.94 -4.08 -13.57
C ARG A 259 -20.76 -5.04 -13.68
N ALA A 260 -20.91 -6.08 -14.50
CA ALA A 260 -19.76 -6.87 -14.92
C ALA A 260 -18.82 -5.97 -15.75
N LEU A 261 -17.56 -5.92 -15.36
CA LEU A 261 -16.54 -5.28 -16.17
C LEU A 261 -16.29 -6.11 -17.43
N PRO A 262 -16.01 -5.46 -18.58
CA PRO A 262 -15.65 -6.20 -19.79
C PRO A 262 -14.41 -7.05 -19.53
N MET A 263 -14.29 -8.16 -20.22
CA MET A 263 -13.06 -8.94 -20.20
C MET A 263 -11.95 -8.20 -20.94
N LEU A 264 -10.71 -8.39 -20.50
CA LEU A 264 -9.54 -8.02 -21.28
C LEU A 264 -9.44 -8.92 -22.52
N ALA A 265 -8.65 -8.49 -23.51
CA ALA A 265 -8.35 -9.31 -24.67
C ALA A 265 -7.84 -10.71 -24.27
N ALA A 266 -8.13 -11.71 -25.11
CA ALA A 266 -7.82 -13.13 -24.89
C ALA A 266 -8.55 -13.80 -23.71
N GLY A 267 -9.65 -13.23 -23.22
CA GLY A 267 -10.45 -13.85 -22.15
C GLY A 267 -9.82 -13.70 -20.77
N ASN A 268 -8.97 -12.69 -20.59
CA ASN A 268 -8.37 -12.40 -19.30
C ASN A 268 -9.30 -11.52 -18.47
N ALA A 269 -9.32 -11.73 -17.16
CA ALA A 269 -10.06 -10.85 -16.27
C ALA A 269 -9.19 -9.75 -15.70
N PHE A 270 -9.85 -8.70 -15.26
CA PHE A 270 -9.21 -7.59 -14.59
C PHE A 270 -9.30 -7.78 -13.08
N LEU A 271 -8.18 -7.71 -12.38
CA LEU A 271 -8.10 -7.81 -10.93
C LEU A 271 -7.88 -6.39 -10.37
N PRO A 272 -8.97 -5.65 -10.04
CA PRO A 272 -8.86 -4.28 -9.57
C PRO A 272 -8.20 -4.25 -8.20
N VAL A 273 -7.13 -3.46 -8.08
CA VAL A 273 -6.38 -3.21 -6.85
C VAL A 273 -6.77 -1.87 -6.22
N ALA A 274 -7.09 -0.86 -7.03
CA ALA A 274 -7.50 0.45 -6.53
C ALA A 274 -8.52 1.12 -7.47
N LEU A 275 -9.33 2.02 -6.92
CA LEU A 275 -10.39 2.75 -7.61
C LEU A 275 -10.36 4.21 -7.12
N ASN A 276 -10.42 5.18 -8.03
CA ASN A 276 -10.51 6.60 -7.65
C ASN A 276 -11.94 7.15 -7.78
N ASP A 277 -12.15 8.39 -7.32
CA ASP A 277 -13.46 9.06 -7.32
C ASP A 277 -14.00 9.41 -8.72
N HIS A 278 -13.21 9.23 -9.78
CA HIS A 278 -13.67 9.36 -11.16
C HIS A 278 -14.12 8.03 -11.77
N GLY A 279 -14.12 6.95 -10.97
CA GLY A 279 -14.45 5.61 -11.45
C GLY A 279 -13.31 4.93 -12.21
N LEU A 280 -12.10 5.52 -12.21
CA LEU A 280 -10.93 4.87 -12.80
C LEU A 280 -10.48 3.74 -11.88
N ALA A 281 -10.45 2.52 -12.40
CA ALA A 281 -9.94 1.37 -11.69
C ALA A 281 -8.55 1.00 -12.22
N VAL A 282 -7.62 0.65 -11.34
CA VAL A 282 -6.31 0.11 -11.71
C VAL A 282 -6.15 -1.29 -11.15
N GLY A 283 -5.47 -2.13 -11.90
CA GLY A 283 -5.33 -3.53 -11.55
C GLY A 283 -4.39 -4.27 -12.47
N HIS A 284 -4.51 -5.58 -12.46
CA HIS A 284 -3.72 -6.45 -13.31
C HIS A 284 -4.58 -7.48 -14.03
N ALA A 285 -4.07 -8.02 -15.14
CA ALA A 285 -4.69 -9.14 -15.82
C ALA A 285 -4.50 -10.42 -15.01
N SER A 286 -5.53 -11.26 -14.95
CA SER A 286 -5.51 -12.54 -14.25
C SER A 286 -4.56 -13.56 -14.88
N VAL A 287 -4.39 -13.48 -16.20
CA VAL A 287 -3.49 -14.34 -16.96
C VAL A 287 -2.29 -13.51 -17.38
N ARG A 288 -1.15 -14.19 -17.35
CA ARG A 288 0.11 -13.69 -17.84
C ARG A 288 0.08 -13.61 -19.37
N ASP A 289 0.80 -12.65 -19.96
CA ASP A 289 1.00 -12.65 -21.41
C ASP A 289 1.84 -13.86 -21.88
N ALA A 290 2.11 -13.95 -23.18
CA ALA A 290 2.92 -15.02 -23.75
C ALA A 290 4.33 -15.14 -23.15
N SER A 291 4.84 -14.08 -22.52
CA SER A 291 6.14 -14.06 -21.82
C SER A 291 6.04 -14.49 -20.34
N GLY A 292 4.83 -14.76 -19.84
CA GLY A 292 4.62 -15.00 -18.42
C GLY A 292 4.49 -13.71 -17.60
N ALA A 293 4.34 -12.54 -18.23
CA ALA A 293 4.25 -11.26 -17.54
C ALA A 293 2.81 -10.91 -17.10
N THR A 294 2.64 -10.53 -15.83
CA THR A 294 1.39 -9.95 -15.31
C THR A 294 1.21 -8.53 -15.85
N LEU A 295 0.18 -8.31 -16.67
CA LEU A 295 -0.06 -7.04 -17.34
C LEU A 295 -0.85 -6.07 -16.47
N MET A 296 -0.33 -4.86 -16.28
CA MET A 296 -0.99 -3.80 -15.50
C MET A 296 -1.90 -2.96 -16.40
N HIS A 297 -3.11 -2.65 -15.93
CA HIS A 297 -4.12 -1.91 -16.69
C HIS A 297 -4.81 -0.82 -15.86
N VAL A 298 -5.28 0.20 -16.55
CA VAL A 298 -6.30 1.17 -16.11
C VAL A 298 -7.59 0.87 -16.87
N TRP A 299 -8.71 0.88 -16.16
CA TRP A 299 -10.05 0.87 -16.73
C TRP A 299 -10.73 2.21 -16.48
N ASP A 300 -11.31 2.81 -17.52
CA ASP A 300 -11.87 4.16 -17.48
C ASP A 300 -13.41 4.23 -17.46
N GLY A 301 -14.10 3.10 -17.34
CA GLY A 301 -15.55 3.00 -17.51
C GLY A 301 -15.98 2.35 -18.83
N ALA A 302 -15.10 2.38 -19.84
CA ALA A 302 -15.37 1.92 -21.20
C ALA A 302 -14.26 1.01 -21.75
N THR A 303 -13.01 1.38 -21.58
CA THR A 303 -11.85 0.73 -22.20
C THR A 303 -10.77 0.39 -21.17
N TYR A 304 -9.90 -0.54 -21.56
CA TYR A 304 -8.70 -0.86 -20.81
C TYR A 304 -7.47 -0.28 -21.52
N GLN A 305 -6.67 0.46 -20.76
CA GLN A 305 -5.37 0.92 -21.19
C GLN A 305 -4.27 0.17 -20.45
N ARG A 306 -3.34 -0.42 -21.19
CA ARG A 306 -2.15 -1.05 -20.62
C ARG A 306 -1.20 0.04 -20.09
N LEU A 307 -0.73 -0.11 -18.85
CA LEU A 307 0.11 0.87 -18.16
C LEU A 307 1.57 0.87 -18.62
N GLY A 308 2.07 -0.25 -19.16
CA GLY A 308 3.46 -0.36 -19.62
C GLY A 308 3.74 -1.70 -20.30
N VAL A 309 4.95 -1.88 -20.81
CA VAL A 309 5.32 -3.10 -21.58
C VAL A 309 5.78 -4.28 -20.71
N GLY A 310 6.09 -4.07 -19.44
CA GLY A 310 6.63 -5.11 -18.56
C GLY A 310 5.60 -5.76 -17.64
N SER A 311 6.06 -6.77 -16.88
CA SER A 311 5.34 -7.28 -15.71
C SER A 311 5.47 -6.32 -14.53
N GLY A 312 4.41 -6.17 -13.75
CA GLY A 312 4.45 -5.34 -12.55
C GLY A 312 3.23 -5.47 -11.68
N THR A 313 3.15 -4.59 -10.69
CA THR A 313 2.06 -4.49 -9.75
C THR A 313 1.74 -3.02 -9.54
N VAL A 314 0.46 -2.66 -9.71
CA VAL A 314 -0.07 -1.36 -9.28
C VAL A 314 -0.42 -1.40 -7.80
N THR A 315 -0.18 -0.31 -7.11
CA THR A 315 -0.37 -0.21 -5.65
C THR A 315 -1.32 0.92 -5.25
N GLY A 316 -1.57 1.88 -6.14
CA GLY A 316 -2.50 2.97 -5.87
C GLY A 316 -2.79 3.81 -7.11
N ILE A 317 -3.94 4.48 -7.07
CA ILE A 317 -4.36 5.53 -8.00
C ILE A 317 -4.93 6.68 -7.16
N ASN A 318 -4.67 7.93 -7.58
CA ASN A 318 -5.28 9.08 -6.93
C ASN A 318 -6.41 9.69 -7.76
N ARG A 319 -7.07 10.71 -7.21
CA ARG A 319 -8.15 11.43 -7.88
C ARG A 319 -7.76 12.01 -9.24
N ALA A 320 -6.51 12.47 -9.42
CA ALA A 320 -6.05 12.99 -10.70
C ALA A 320 -5.79 11.91 -11.77
N GLY A 321 -5.98 10.62 -11.45
CA GLY A 321 -5.69 9.50 -12.34
C GLY A 321 -4.21 9.15 -12.42
N THR A 322 -3.38 9.70 -11.52
CA THR A 322 -1.98 9.28 -11.38
C THR A 322 -1.95 7.91 -10.73
N VAL A 323 -1.14 7.00 -11.25
CA VAL A 323 -1.01 5.62 -10.78
C VAL A 323 0.43 5.39 -10.32
N VAL A 324 0.61 4.62 -9.25
CA VAL A 324 1.94 4.19 -8.79
C VAL A 324 1.99 2.67 -8.65
N GLY A 325 3.22 2.16 -8.66
CA GLY A 325 3.47 0.74 -8.51
C GLY A 325 4.93 0.37 -8.66
N THR A 326 5.14 -0.90 -8.95
CA THR A 326 6.45 -1.50 -9.22
C THR A 326 6.41 -2.24 -10.55
N GLN A 327 7.44 -2.08 -11.38
CA GLN A 327 7.59 -2.83 -12.63
C GLN A 327 8.93 -3.56 -12.66
N ASN A 328 8.93 -4.83 -13.08
CA ASN A 328 10.13 -5.63 -13.23
C ASN A 328 11.01 -5.12 -14.37
N GLY A 329 12.32 -5.08 -14.12
CA GLY A 329 13.33 -4.63 -15.08
C GLY A 329 13.27 -3.14 -15.43
N LEU A 330 12.58 -2.33 -14.62
CA LEU A 330 12.43 -0.90 -14.88
C LEU A 330 13.69 -0.09 -14.54
N VAL A 331 14.52 -0.60 -13.63
CA VAL A 331 15.75 0.07 -13.18
C VAL A 331 16.92 -0.90 -13.16
N THR A 332 18.13 -0.38 -13.34
CA THR A 332 19.37 -1.15 -13.17
C THR A 332 20.02 -0.76 -11.85
N TYR A 333 20.25 -1.75 -10.99
CA TYR A 333 20.89 -1.58 -9.70
C TYR A 333 22.10 -2.49 -9.57
N LYS A 334 23.28 -1.91 -9.31
CA LYS A 334 24.57 -2.62 -9.29
C LYS A 334 24.84 -3.45 -10.57
N GLY A 335 24.46 -2.91 -11.73
CA GLY A 335 24.63 -3.57 -13.02
C GLY A 335 23.61 -4.68 -13.31
N VAL A 336 22.64 -4.92 -12.43
CA VAL A 336 21.60 -5.94 -12.59
C VAL A 336 20.25 -5.26 -12.81
N SER A 337 19.53 -5.70 -13.84
CA SER A 337 18.15 -5.28 -14.08
C SER A 337 17.26 -5.77 -12.94
N THR A 338 16.51 -4.86 -12.32
CA THR A 338 15.67 -5.16 -11.16
C THR A 338 14.34 -4.42 -11.21
N SER A 339 13.45 -4.73 -10.28
CA SER A 339 12.16 -4.06 -10.17
C SER A 339 12.34 -2.61 -9.72
N GLY A 340 11.62 -1.70 -10.36
CA GLY A 340 11.67 -0.28 -10.06
C GLY A 340 10.30 0.30 -9.75
N ALA A 341 10.26 1.29 -8.85
CA ALA A 341 9.09 2.10 -8.62
C ALA A 341 8.76 2.93 -9.87
N PHE A 342 7.48 3.01 -10.22
CA PHE A 342 7.01 3.85 -11.32
C PHE A 342 5.91 4.81 -10.88
N VAL A 343 5.75 5.85 -11.67
CA VAL A 343 4.52 6.65 -11.74
C VAL A 343 3.99 6.59 -13.17
N TRP A 344 2.69 6.44 -13.33
CA TRP A 344 2.02 6.59 -14.60
C TRP A 344 1.07 7.77 -14.55
N ARG A 345 1.11 8.61 -15.57
CA ARG A 345 0.26 9.79 -15.69
C ARG A 345 -0.02 10.05 -17.16
N GLN A 346 -1.29 10.26 -17.50
CA GLN A 346 -1.72 10.65 -18.85
C GLN A 346 -1.14 9.75 -19.96
N GLY A 347 -1.19 8.43 -19.76
CA GLY A 347 -0.72 7.46 -20.76
C GLY A 347 0.77 7.13 -20.73
N THR A 348 1.57 7.82 -19.91
CA THR A 348 3.03 7.60 -19.86
C THR A 348 3.44 7.00 -18.53
N LEU A 349 4.13 5.85 -18.59
CA LEU A 349 4.83 5.25 -17.44
C LEU A 349 6.25 5.79 -17.37
N THR A 350 6.62 6.34 -16.22
CA THR A 350 7.94 6.88 -15.95
C THR A 350 8.53 6.21 -14.72
N ALA A 351 9.78 5.77 -14.82
CA ALA A 351 10.49 5.26 -13.65
C ALA A 351 10.65 6.40 -12.64
N LEU A 352 10.26 6.18 -11.39
CA LEU A 352 10.29 7.24 -10.37
C LEU A 352 11.72 7.76 -10.16
N GLN A 353 12.72 6.90 -10.35
CA GLN A 353 14.15 7.23 -10.31
C GLN A 353 14.58 8.29 -11.35
N GLN A 354 13.84 8.44 -12.46
CA GLN A 354 14.11 9.48 -13.47
C GLN A 354 13.56 10.84 -13.05
N LEU A 355 12.60 10.86 -12.12
CA LEU A 355 11.94 12.07 -11.64
C LEU A 355 12.58 12.63 -10.39
N VAL A 356 13.53 11.94 -9.78
CA VAL A 356 14.17 12.41 -8.54
C VAL A 356 15.61 11.95 -8.47
N SER A 357 16.48 12.85 -8.00
CA SER A 357 17.82 12.45 -7.58
C SER A 357 17.75 11.95 -6.13
N ILE A 358 18.01 10.66 -5.91
CA ILE A 358 18.07 10.05 -4.58
C ILE A 358 19.50 9.62 -4.25
N GLY A 359 20.45 10.56 -4.26
CA GLY A 359 21.85 10.29 -3.96
C GLY A 359 22.53 9.30 -4.92
N SER A 360 23.86 9.21 -4.85
CA SER A 360 24.61 8.28 -5.71
C SER A 360 24.42 6.83 -5.22
N GLY A 361 23.91 5.97 -6.10
CA GLY A 361 23.96 4.52 -5.92
C GLY A 361 22.73 3.85 -5.33
N GLN A 362 21.65 4.58 -5.04
CA GLN A 362 20.38 3.99 -4.59
C GLN A 362 19.43 3.72 -5.77
N ALA A 363 18.49 2.79 -5.58
CA ALA A 363 17.44 2.50 -6.54
C ALA A 363 16.07 2.48 -5.85
N LEU A 364 15.11 3.25 -6.37
CA LEU A 364 13.71 3.18 -5.93
C LEU A 364 13.07 1.89 -6.43
N LEU A 365 12.77 0.99 -5.50
CA LEU A 365 12.31 -0.36 -5.84
C LEU A 365 10.80 -0.52 -5.79
N ASN A 366 10.12 0.24 -4.94
CA ASN A 366 8.68 0.11 -4.74
C ASN A 366 8.05 1.45 -4.37
N ALA A 367 6.85 1.74 -4.90
CA ALA A 367 6.02 2.88 -4.53
C ALA A 367 4.68 2.38 -3.98
N PRO A 368 4.60 2.01 -2.69
CA PRO A 368 3.40 1.37 -2.15
C PRO A 368 2.28 2.35 -1.79
N GLY A 369 2.48 3.67 -1.90
CA GLY A 369 1.44 4.63 -1.57
C GLY A 369 1.47 5.88 -2.43
N LEU A 370 0.29 6.39 -2.72
CA LEU A 370 0.03 7.65 -3.40
C LEU A 370 -1.21 8.28 -2.76
N ASN A 371 -1.21 9.60 -2.61
CA ASN A 371 -2.38 10.34 -2.16
C ASN A 371 -2.96 11.27 -3.24
N ASP A 372 -4.09 11.91 -2.90
CA ASP A 372 -4.78 12.86 -3.78
C ASP A 372 -4.01 14.15 -4.06
N ALA A 373 -3.09 14.54 -3.18
CA ALA A 373 -2.16 15.64 -3.44
C ALA A 373 -1.02 15.24 -4.41
N GLY A 374 -0.98 13.98 -4.87
CA GLY A 374 0.05 13.46 -5.76
C GLY A 374 1.35 13.09 -5.05
N GLN A 375 1.38 13.11 -3.72
CA GLN A 375 2.55 12.70 -2.95
C GLN A 375 2.70 11.18 -2.99
N ILE A 376 3.94 10.72 -3.16
CA ILE A 376 4.27 9.31 -3.37
C ILE A 376 5.18 8.85 -2.24
N ALA A 377 4.79 7.79 -1.56
CA ALA A 377 5.67 7.08 -0.64
C ALA A 377 6.41 5.97 -1.40
N ALA A 378 7.72 5.85 -1.19
CA ALA A 378 8.53 4.84 -1.86
C ALA A 378 9.66 4.29 -0.99
N THR A 379 10.09 3.07 -1.29
CA THR A 379 11.26 2.45 -0.68
C THR A 379 12.42 2.38 -1.67
N ALA A 380 13.62 2.72 -1.23
CA ALA A 380 14.85 2.52 -2.00
C ALA A 380 15.73 1.43 -1.40
N ALA A 381 16.42 0.68 -2.25
CA ALA A 381 17.58 -0.09 -1.84
C ALA A 381 18.80 0.82 -1.69
N ASP A 382 19.51 0.64 -0.57
CA ASP A 382 20.78 1.29 -0.29
C ASP A 382 21.91 0.26 -0.44
N PRO A 383 22.91 0.49 -1.30
CA PRO A 383 23.97 -0.48 -1.54
C PRO A 383 24.85 -0.73 -0.31
N LEU A 384 24.85 0.19 0.66
CA LEU A 384 25.65 0.16 1.87
C LEU A 384 24.88 -0.38 3.07
N ARG A 385 23.57 -0.63 2.94
CA ARG A 385 22.71 -1.02 4.07
C ARG A 385 21.80 -2.18 3.69
N THR A 386 21.58 -3.08 4.63
CA THR A 386 20.61 -4.18 4.49
C THR A 386 19.15 -3.72 4.65
N ALA A 387 18.93 -2.54 5.24
CA ALA A 387 17.60 -1.95 5.40
C ALA A 387 17.33 -0.93 4.29
N GLY A 388 16.18 -1.08 3.61
CA GLY A 388 15.69 -0.08 2.66
C GLY A 388 15.41 1.26 3.34
N ARG A 389 15.55 2.34 2.58
CA ARG A 389 15.19 3.70 3.01
C ARG A 389 13.79 4.06 2.53
N LEU A 390 13.15 4.96 3.28
CA LEU A 390 11.82 5.47 2.98
C LEU A 390 11.91 6.91 2.47
N TYR A 391 11.21 7.17 1.37
CA TYR A 391 11.13 8.49 0.75
C TYR A 391 9.67 8.93 0.62
N LEU A 392 9.44 10.23 0.83
CA LEU A 392 8.22 10.93 0.44
C LEU A 392 8.55 11.90 -0.68
N PHE A 393 7.91 11.71 -1.84
CA PHE A 393 7.98 12.61 -2.97
C PHE A 393 6.75 13.50 -3.00
N THR A 394 6.95 14.80 -3.18
CA THR A 394 5.86 15.78 -3.28
C THR A 394 5.95 16.49 -4.62
N PRO A 395 4.89 16.48 -5.45
CA PRO A 395 4.85 17.27 -6.68
C PRO A 395 5.11 18.76 -6.37
N ARG A 396 5.77 19.46 -7.28
CA ARG A 396 6.00 20.90 -7.19
C ARG A 396 4.78 21.71 -7.58
#